data_AF-A0A2W2F5Q0-F1
#
_entry.id   AF-A0A2W2F5Q0-F1
#
_cell.length_a   1.000
_cell.length_b   1.000
_cell.length_c   1.000
_cell.angle_alpha   90.00
_cell.angle_beta   90.00
_cell.angle_gamma   90.00
#
_symmetry.space_group_name_H-M   'P 1'
#
loop_
_entity.id
_entity.type
_entity.pdbx_description
1 polymer ?
#
loop_
_entity_poly.entity_id
_entity_poly.type
_entity_poly.pdbx_seq_one_letter_code
_entity_poly.pdbx_strand_id
1 'polypeptide(L)'
;MSGLPRADSAPGGTLASFGIAAEYLREIDPDVRCPYPDVNLVPSVSAVAIRDILTDADLYTDVSKLPTADGELDRFMLSSANTEHGAMTKEIANWFFEQIQ
;
A
#
# COMPACT_ATOMS: atom_id res chain seq x y z
N MET A 1 7.28 -9.60 4.18
CA MET A 1 8.37 -8.64 3.90
C MET A 1 9.25 -8.55 5.15
N SER A 2 10.38 -9.26 5.21
CA SER A 2 11.36 -9.13 6.29
C SER A 2 12.68 -8.60 5.72
N GLY A 3 13.29 -7.61 6.36
CA GLY A 3 14.62 -7.11 5.98
C GLY A 3 14.65 -5.79 5.18
N LEU A 4 13.50 -5.14 4.95
CA LEU A 4 13.47 -3.74 4.48
C LEU A 4 13.39 -2.81 5.71
N PRO A 5 14.06 -1.64 5.70
CA PRO A 5 13.83 -0.62 6.72
C PRO A 5 12.33 -0.31 6.81
N ARG A 6 11.84 0.06 8.00
CA ARG A 6 10.54 0.73 8.13
C ARG A 6 10.65 2.09 7.45
N ALA A 7 10.47 2.10 6.14
CA ALA A 7 10.33 3.31 5.38
C ALA A 7 8.87 3.73 5.50
N ASP A 8 8.65 4.87 6.17
CA ASP A 8 7.45 5.67 5.92
C ASP A 8 7.55 6.12 4.46
N SER A 9 6.95 5.35 3.56
CA SER A 9 6.91 5.75 2.17
C SER A 9 5.96 6.93 2.05
N ALA A 10 6.40 8.00 1.38
CA ALA A 10 5.53 9.12 1.04
C ALA A 10 4.22 8.58 0.42
N PRO A 11 3.07 9.26 0.62
CA PRO A 11 1.82 8.89 -0.04
C PRO A 11 2.06 8.67 -1.54
N GLY A 12 1.95 7.42 -2.01
CA GLY A 12 2.26 7.00 -3.39
C GLY A 12 3.48 6.09 -3.58
N GLY A 13 4.25 5.79 -2.53
CA GLY A 13 5.38 4.87 -2.61
C GLY A 13 6.61 5.46 -3.32
N THR A 14 7.55 4.60 -3.69
CA THR A 14 8.69 4.99 -4.54
C THR A 14 8.32 5.10 -6.01
N LEU A 15 7.07 4.76 -6.37
CA LEU A 15 6.68 4.45 -7.75
C LEU A 15 7.73 3.51 -8.38
N ALA A 16 7.93 3.61 -9.70
CA ALA A 16 8.94 2.84 -10.44
C ALA A 16 10.37 3.36 -10.27
N SER A 17 10.66 4.27 -9.33
CA SER A 17 11.94 5.00 -9.29
C SER A 17 13.16 4.07 -9.13
N PHE A 18 13.07 3.02 -8.31
CA PHE A 18 14.16 2.05 -8.16
C PHE A 18 14.33 1.18 -9.40
N GLY A 19 13.23 0.79 -10.04
CA GLY A 19 13.24 0.09 -11.32
C GLY A 19 13.94 0.90 -12.41
N ILE A 20 13.57 2.18 -12.56
CA ILE A 20 14.16 3.12 -13.53
C ILE A 20 15.66 3.28 -13.26
N ALA A 21 16.06 3.52 -12.01
CA ALA A 21 17.47 3.64 -11.66
C ALA A 21 18.26 2.35 -11.98
N ALA A 22 17.67 1.19 -11.73
CA ALA A 22 18.29 -0.09 -12.03
C ALA A 22 18.41 -0.36 -13.54
N GLU A 23 17.47 0.13 -14.35
CA GLU A 23 17.58 0.06 -15.82
C GLU A 23 18.79 0.85 -16.33
N TYR A 24 18.96 2.09 -15.87
CA TYR A 24 20.14 2.90 -16.23
C TYR A 24 21.45 2.25 -15.76
N LEU A 25 21.49 1.70 -14.55
CA LEU A 25 22.69 1.05 -14.03
C LEU A 25 23.04 -0.23 -14.81
N ARG A 26 22.05 -0.93 -15.38
CA ARG A 26 22.28 -2.11 -16.23
C ARG A 26 22.97 -1.80 -17.55
N GLU A 27 22.94 -0.54 -18.00
CA GLU A 27 23.73 -0.12 -19.17
C GLU A 27 25.24 -0.12 -18.88
N ILE A 28 25.63 0.01 -17.60
CA ILE A 28 27.03 0.02 -17.15
C ILE A 28 27.44 -1.37 -16.66
N ASP A 29 26.58 -2.01 -15.87
CA ASP A 29 26.81 -3.34 -15.31
C ASP A 29 25.55 -4.21 -15.47
N PRO A 30 25.54 -5.16 -16.42
CA PRO A 30 24.37 -5.99 -16.70
C PRO A 30 23.96 -6.90 -15.52
N ASP A 31 24.82 -7.10 -14.51
CA ASP A 31 24.53 -7.93 -13.34
C ASP A 31 23.74 -7.19 -12.23
N VAL A 32 23.46 -5.90 -12.39
CA VAL A 32 22.69 -5.10 -11.43
C VAL A 32 21.28 -5.67 -11.21
N ARG A 33 21.01 -6.05 -9.96
CA ARG A 33 19.70 -6.58 -9.52
C ARG A 33 18.91 -5.54 -8.75
N CYS A 34 17.62 -5.46 -9.05
CA CYS A 34 16.65 -4.67 -8.30
C CYS A 34 15.48 -5.58 -7.90
N PRO A 35 15.56 -6.27 -6.74
CA PRO A 35 14.53 -7.19 -6.31
C PRO A 35 13.21 -6.49 -5.94
N TYR A 36 13.25 -5.17 -5.69
CA TYR A 36 12.10 -4.33 -5.36
C TYR A 36 12.13 -3.06 -6.23
N PRO A 37 11.71 -3.15 -7.50
CA PRO A 37 11.72 -2.02 -8.44
C PRO A 37 10.75 -0.90 -8.06
N ASP A 38 9.72 -1.27 -7.29
CA ASP A 38 8.81 -0.39 -6.60
C ASP A 38 8.59 -0.92 -5.17
N VAL A 39 8.41 0.00 -4.22
CA VAL A 39 7.97 -0.32 -2.88
C VAL A 39 7.02 0.75 -2.39
N ASN A 40 5.92 0.33 -1.79
CA ASN A 40 5.00 1.22 -1.09
C ASN A 40 4.55 0.50 0.17
N LEU A 41 4.80 1.11 1.33
CA LEU A 41 4.31 0.62 2.60
C LEU A 41 3.38 1.68 3.19
N VAL A 42 2.10 1.56 2.88
CA VAL A 42 1.04 2.32 3.56
C VAL A 42 0.32 1.35 4.49
N PRO A 43 0.49 1.48 5.82
CA PRO A 43 -0.28 0.70 6.79
C PRO A 43 -1.78 0.91 6.56
N SER A 44 -2.58 -0.16 6.56
CA SER A 44 -4.02 -0.06 6.30
C SER A 44 -4.74 0.89 7.27
N VAL A 45 -4.25 1.00 8.51
CA VAL A 45 -4.75 1.97 9.50
C VAL A 45 -4.63 3.44 9.06
N SER A 46 -3.60 3.78 8.28
CA SER A 46 -3.45 5.11 7.69
C SER A 46 -4.40 5.33 6.52
N ALA A 47 -4.59 4.30 5.67
CA ALA A 47 -5.45 4.38 4.50
C ALA A 47 -6.94 4.56 4.83
N VAL A 48 -7.38 4.12 6.02
CA VAL A 48 -8.78 4.24 6.46
C VAL A 48 -8.96 5.23 7.62
N ALA A 49 -7.96 6.09 7.85
CA ALA A 49 -7.98 7.17 8.84
C ALA A 49 -8.34 6.71 10.27
N ILE A 50 -7.78 5.57 10.70
CA ILE A 50 -7.91 5.11 12.08
C ILE A 50 -7.17 6.09 13.02
N ARG A 51 -7.83 6.44 14.12
CA ARG A 51 -7.30 7.37 15.13
C ARG A 51 -6.33 6.67 16.09
N ASP A 52 -5.59 7.47 16.87
CA ASP A 52 -4.76 7.02 17.98
C ASP A 52 -3.72 5.94 17.63
N ILE A 53 -3.13 6.05 16.43
CA ILE A 53 -1.96 5.26 16.02
C ILE A 53 -0.72 5.87 16.66
N LEU A 54 -0.35 5.39 17.85
CA LEU A 54 0.69 5.99 18.70
C LEU A 54 1.98 5.18 18.73
N THR A 55 1.91 3.91 18.35
CA THR A 55 3.02 2.96 18.41
C THR A 55 3.17 2.19 17.12
N ASP A 56 4.36 1.64 16.92
CA ASP A 56 4.63 0.77 15.78
C ASP A 56 3.78 -0.51 15.76
N ALA A 57 3.31 -0.97 16.93
CA ALA A 57 2.41 -2.12 17.00
C ALA A 57 1.04 -1.77 16.41
N ASP A 58 0.59 -0.53 16.59
CA ASP A 58 -0.71 -0.05 16.12
C ASP A 58 -0.79 -0.06 14.58
N LEU A 59 0.35 0.04 13.88
CA LEU A 59 0.43 -0.07 12.42
C LEU A 59 -0.04 -1.42 11.87
N TYR A 60 -0.04 -2.46 12.70
CA TYR A 60 -0.44 -3.82 12.33
C TYR A 60 -1.84 -4.17 12.86
N THR A 61 -2.59 -3.20 13.34
CA THR A 61 -3.97 -3.40 13.78
C THR A 61 -4.82 -3.90 12.62
N ASP A 62 -5.59 -4.96 12.87
CA ASP A 62 -6.48 -5.56 11.89
C ASP A 62 -7.73 -4.69 11.72
N VAL A 63 -7.70 -3.80 10.71
CA VAL A 63 -8.79 -2.88 10.42
C VAL A 63 -10.10 -3.56 10.06
N SER A 64 -10.09 -4.84 9.67
CA SER A 64 -11.32 -5.60 9.39
C SER A 64 -12.12 -5.95 10.66
N LYS A 65 -11.46 -5.86 11.83
CA LYS A 65 -12.05 -6.14 13.14
C LYS A 65 -12.38 -4.88 13.93
N LEU A 66 -12.04 -3.71 13.41
CA LEU A 66 -12.31 -2.45 14.07
C LEU A 66 -13.77 -2.02 13.88
N PRO A 67 -14.40 -1.43 14.91
CA PRO A 67 -15.65 -0.71 14.75
C PRO A 67 -15.54 0.37 13.67
N THR A 68 -16.51 0.47 12.78
CA THR A 68 -16.57 1.52 11.74
C THR A 68 -16.54 2.94 12.30
N ALA A 69 -16.92 3.12 13.58
CA ALA A 69 -16.92 4.39 14.27
C ALA A 69 -15.52 4.94 14.60
N ASP A 70 -14.47 4.12 14.47
CA ASP A 70 -13.10 4.50 14.82
C ASP A 70 -12.32 5.15 13.65
N GLY A 71 -12.94 5.23 12.46
CA GLY A 71 -12.39 5.87 11.26
C GLY A 71 -13.30 6.96 10.69
N GLU A 72 -12.81 7.69 9.69
CA GLU A 72 -13.55 8.78 9.03
C GLU A 72 -14.36 8.35 7.81
N LEU A 73 -14.27 7.07 7.43
CA LEU A 73 -14.95 6.52 6.26
C LEU A 73 -16.27 5.85 6.66
N ASP A 74 -17.36 6.15 5.94
CA ASP A 74 -18.64 5.46 6.14
C ASP A 74 -18.54 3.96 5.83
N ARG A 75 -17.83 3.62 4.76
CA ARG A 75 -17.57 2.26 4.28
C ARG A 75 -16.25 2.21 3.53
N PHE A 76 -15.56 1.09 3.63
CA PHE A 76 -14.38 0.79 2.82
C PHE A 76 -14.31 -0.71 2.52
N MET A 77 -13.55 -1.07 1.50
CA MET A 77 -13.17 -2.44 1.16
C MET A 77 -11.65 -2.50 1.04
N LEU A 78 -11.06 -3.62 1.45
CA LEU A 78 -9.66 -3.93 1.15
C LEU A 78 -9.62 -4.94 0.01
N SER A 79 -8.66 -4.80 -0.90
CA SER A 79 -8.50 -5.80 -1.96
C SER A 79 -8.11 -7.16 -1.36
N SER A 80 -8.64 -8.23 -1.96
CA SER A 80 -8.35 -9.61 -1.58
C SER A 80 -6.89 -10.04 -1.81
N ALA A 81 -6.13 -9.29 -2.61
CA ALA A 81 -4.73 -9.55 -2.92
C ALA A 81 -3.94 -8.24 -3.11
N ASN A 82 -2.61 -8.34 -3.06
CA ASN A 82 -1.75 -7.21 -3.38
C ASN A 82 -1.85 -6.86 -4.87
N THR A 83 -2.03 -5.57 -5.17
CA THR A 83 -2.07 -5.02 -6.51
C THR A 83 -1.16 -3.80 -6.61
N GLU A 84 -0.90 -3.33 -7.82
CA GLU A 84 -0.26 -2.02 -8.02
C GLU A 84 -1.06 -0.90 -7.33
N HIS A 85 -0.36 0.16 -6.93
CA HIS A 85 -0.97 1.28 -6.23
C HIS A 85 -2.03 1.96 -7.12
N GLY A 86 -3.27 2.01 -6.63
CA GLY A 86 -4.40 2.59 -7.37
C GLY A 86 -4.97 1.72 -8.49
N ALA A 87 -4.57 0.44 -8.57
CA ALA A 87 -5.12 -0.48 -9.56
C ALA A 87 -6.64 -0.67 -9.39
N MET A 88 -7.40 -0.35 -10.43
CA MET A 88 -8.84 -0.60 -10.49
C MET A 88 -9.11 -2.04 -10.92
N THR A 89 -9.31 -2.94 -9.95
CA THR A 89 -9.65 -4.34 -10.22
C THR A 89 -11.16 -4.49 -10.46
N LYS A 90 -11.56 -5.62 -11.06
CA LYS A 90 -12.98 -5.98 -11.20
C LYS A 90 -13.70 -6.10 -9.85
N GLU A 91 -13.00 -6.62 -8.83
CA GLU A 91 -13.48 -6.69 -7.44
C GLU A 91 -13.83 -5.29 -6.92
N ILE A 92 -12.87 -4.36 -6.99
CA ILE A 92 -13.03 -2.99 -6.51
C ILE A 92 -14.13 -2.27 -7.30
N ALA A 93 -14.14 -2.40 -8.63
CA ALA A 93 -15.15 -1.77 -9.48
C ALA A 93 -16.56 -2.25 -9.14
N ASN A 94 -16.76 -3.57 -8.97
CA ASN A 94 -18.05 -4.14 -8.59
C ASN A 94 -18.53 -3.60 -7.23
N TRP A 95 -17.64 -3.56 -6.23
CA TRP A 95 -17.99 -3.03 -4.90
C TRP A 95 -18.41 -1.56 -4.96
N PHE A 96 -17.72 -0.73 -5.74
CA PHE A 96 -18.11 0.66 -5.95
C PHE A 96 -19.51 0.78 -6.55
N PHE A 97 -19.84 -0.03 -7.55
CA PHE A 97 -21.18 -0.03 -8.15
C PHE A 97 -22.27 -0.44 -7.15
N GLU A 98 -21.98 -1.35 -6.22
CA GLU A 98 -22.91 -1.74 -5.15
C GLU A 98 -23.14 -0.62 -4.12
N GLN A 99 -22.20 0.31 -3.95
CA GLN A 99 -22.34 1.41 -2.96
C GLN A 99 -23.16 2.60 -3.49
N ILE A 100 -23.28 2.75 -4.80
CA ILE A 100 -23.96 3.91 -5.44
C ILE A 100 -25.39 3.60 -5.92
N GLN A 101 -25.87 2.39 -5.70
CA GLN A 101 -27.25 1.97 -5.98
C GLN A 101 -28.17 2.27 -4.79
#